data_AF-A0A2E7HIX4-F1
#
_entry.id   AF-A0A2E7HIX4-F1
#
_cell.length_a   1.000
_cell.length_b   1.000
_cell.length_c   1.000
_cell.angle_alpha   90.00
_cell.angle_beta   90.00
_cell.angle_gamma   90.00
#
_symmetry.space_group_name_H-M   'P 1'
#
loop_
_entity.id
_entity.type
_entity.pdbx_description
1 polymer ?
#
loop_
_entity_poly.entity_id
_entity_poly.type
_entity_poly.pdbx_seq_one_letter_code
_entity_poly.pdbx_strand_id
1 'polypeptide(L)'
;MKRTLLAATLAFPLSLSSAHANDQDDALAMAEDAMARLMLALELMIAAIPQYEMPEVLENGDIIIRRVRPAVEGDTNDDGIPEEET
;
A
#
# COMPACT_ATOMS: atom_id res chain seq x y z
N MET A 1 -58.26 -5.68 49.07
CA MET A 1 -57.96 -4.81 47.92
C MET A 1 -56.44 -4.78 47.78
N LYS A 2 -55.84 -5.63 46.94
CA LYS A 2 -55.40 -5.37 45.55
C LYS A 2 -54.46 -4.15 45.39
N ARG A 3 -53.21 -4.48 44.98
CA ARG A 3 -52.31 -3.80 44.03
C ARG A 3 -51.24 -2.85 44.63
N THR A 4 -49.97 -3.27 44.60
CA THR A 4 -48.88 -2.86 43.64
C THR A 4 -48.01 -1.77 44.28
N LEU A 5 -46.67 -1.72 44.20
CA LEU A 5 -45.73 -2.16 43.18
C LEU A 5 -44.37 -2.48 43.80
N LEU A 6 -43.77 -3.56 43.30
CA LEU A 6 -42.39 -3.98 43.44
C LEU A 6 -41.47 -2.93 42.77
N ALA A 7 -40.59 -2.28 43.54
CA ALA A 7 -39.59 -1.36 43.00
C ALA A 7 -38.37 -2.15 42.51
N ALA A 8 -37.97 -1.82 41.28
CA ALA A 8 -37.10 -2.60 40.43
C ALA A 8 -35.66 -2.71 40.95
N THR A 9 -35.16 -3.93 40.83
CA THR A 9 -33.76 -4.33 40.82
C THR A 9 -32.95 -3.51 39.81
N LEU A 10 -32.00 -2.70 40.28
CA LEU A 10 -30.94 -2.13 39.45
C LEU A 10 -29.59 -2.59 40.00
N ALA A 11 -29.26 -3.85 39.72
CA ALA A 11 -27.90 -4.37 39.79
C ALA A 11 -27.66 -5.11 38.48
N PHE A 12 -27.33 -4.34 37.44
CA PHE A 12 -26.93 -4.88 36.15
C PHE A 12 -25.57 -5.58 36.36
N PRO A 13 -25.44 -6.87 36.02
CA PRO A 13 -24.21 -7.60 36.27
C PRO A 13 -23.07 -7.03 35.40
N LEU A 14 -21.87 -6.92 35.98
CA LEU A 14 -20.63 -6.92 35.22
C LEU A 14 -20.56 -8.29 34.51
N SER A 15 -21.12 -8.37 33.31
CA SER A 15 -20.85 -9.47 32.40
C SER A 15 -19.40 -9.32 31.95
N LEU A 16 -18.51 -10.12 32.55
CA LEU A 16 -17.21 -10.45 31.98
C LEU A 16 -17.44 -11.04 30.59
N SER A 17 -17.27 -10.24 29.54
CA SER A 17 -17.21 -10.72 28.17
C SER A 17 -15.86 -11.41 27.95
N SER A 18 -15.81 -12.72 28.15
CA SER A 18 -14.76 -13.55 27.54
C SER A 18 -15.08 -13.76 26.06
N ALA A 19 -14.80 -12.75 25.24
CA ALA A 19 -14.88 -12.82 23.77
C ALA A 19 -13.52 -12.56 23.08
N HIS A 20 -12.42 -12.61 23.83
CA HIS A 20 -11.09 -12.17 23.38
C HIS A 20 -10.32 -13.14 22.48
N ALA A 21 -10.88 -14.29 22.08
CA ALA A 21 -10.16 -15.25 21.23
C ALA A 21 -10.36 -15.00 19.72
N ASN A 22 -11.56 -14.60 19.28
CA ASN A 22 -11.86 -14.39 17.86
C ASN A 22 -11.34 -13.03 17.36
N ASP A 23 -11.38 -12.01 18.21
CA ASP A 23 -10.87 -10.66 17.87
C ASP A 23 -9.36 -10.63 17.62
N GLN A 24 -8.61 -11.58 18.17
CA GLN A 24 -7.15 -11.59 18.10
C GLN A 24 -6.65 -12.11 16.74
N ASP A 25 -7.31 -13.13 16.19
CA ASP A 25 -7.04 -13.64 14.84
C ASP A 25 -7.47 -12.61 13.77
N ASP A 26 -8.62 -11.95 13.97
CA ASP A 26 -9.08 -10.87 13.08
C ASP A 26 -8.13 -9.67 13.10
N ALA A 27 -7.65 -9.27 14.28
CA ALA A 27 -6.68 -8.19 14.41
C ALA A 27 -5.34 -8.53 13.73
N LEU A 28 -4.89 -9.79 13.80
CA LEU A 28 -3.68 -10.24 13.12
C LEU A 28 -3.85 -10.20 11.60
N ALA A 29 -4.97 -10.70 11.08
CA ALA A 29 -5.25 -10.67 9.64
C ALA A 29 -5.31 -9.24 9.09
N MET A 30 -5.89 -8.29 9.84
CA MET A 30 -5.89 -6.87 9.47
C MET A 30 -4.49 -6.25 9.45
N ALA A 31 -3.62 -6.65 10.40
CA ALA A 31 -2.24 -6.19 10.43
C ALA A 31 -1.41 -6.73 9.24
N GLU A 32 -1.64 -7.99 8.86
CA GLU A 32 -1.01 -8.61 7.68
C GLU A 32 -1.41 -7.91 6.38
N ASP A 33 -2.71 -7.66 6.17
CA ASP A 33 -3.20 -6.93 4.99
C ASP A 33 -2.64 -5.49 4.93
N ALA A 34 -2.60 -4.80 6.06
CA ALA A 34 -2.01 -3.46 6.13
C ALA A 34 -0.51 -3.48 5.76
N MET A 35 0.24 -4.48 6.24
CA MET A 35 1.66 -4.64 5.90
C MET A 35 1.86 -4.95 4.41
N ALA A 36 1.03 -5.82 3.83
CA ALA A 36 1.08 -6.16 2.41
C ALA A 36 0.86 -4.93 1.53
N ARG A 37 -0.14 -4.09 1.87
CA ARG A 37 -0.40 -2.83 1.16
C ARG A 37 0.75 -1.83 1.29
N LEU A 38 1.39 -1.76 2.46
CA LEU A 38 2.55 -0.91 2.68
C LEU A 38 3.73 -1.36 1.80
N MET A 39 4.00 -2.66 1.74
CA MET A 39 5.07 -3.20 0.89
C MET A 39 4.81 -2.92 -0.59
N LEU A 40 3.57 -3.10 -1.06
CA LEU A 40 3.19 -2.78 -2.43
C LEU A 40 3.36 -1.27 -2.73
N ALA A 41 2.96 -0.40 -1.80
CA ALA A 41 3.16 1.04 -1.96
C ALA A 41 4.64 1.41 -2.03
N LEU A 42 5.48 0.75 -1.22
CA LEU A 42 6.93 0.94 -1.24
C LEU A 42 7.54 0.48 -2.57
N GLU A 43 7.10 -0.66 -3.10
CA GLU A 43 7.53 -1.18 -4.40
C GLU A 43 7.20 -0.19 -5.53
N LEU A 44 5.97 0.30 -5.57
CA LEU A 44 5.56 1.32 -6.56
C LEU A 44 6.34 2.62 -6.41
N MET A 45 6.62 3.04 -5.17
CA MET A 45 7.43 4.23 -4.92
C MET A 45 8.87 4.04 -5.43
N ILE A 46 9.48 2.88 -5.20
CA ILE A 46 10.81 2.55 -5.70
C ILE A 46 10.82 2.49 -7.24
N ALA A 47 9.80 1.88 -7.83
CA ALA A 47 9.66 1.78 -9.29
C ALA A 47 9.50 3.16 -9.96
N ALA A 48 8.96 4.15 -9.25
CA ALA A 48 8.83 5.53 -9.73
C ALA A 48 10.16 6.31 -9.73
N ILE A 49 11.22 5.81 -9.06
CA ILE A 49 12.52 6.48 -9.02
C ILE A 49 13.18 6.37 -10.40
N PRO A 50 13.51 7.51 -11.06
CA PRO A 50 14.19 7.46 -12.35
C PRO A 50 15.59 6.87 -12.21
N GLN A 51 15.93 5.95 -13.10
CA GLN A 51 17.27 5.38 -13.20
C GLN A 51 18.09 6.13 -14.24
N TYR A 52 19.39 6.27 -14.00
CA TYR A 52 20.30 7.03 -14.86
C TYR A 52 21.56 6.21 -15.20
N GLU A 53 22.08 6.43 -16.40
CA GLU A 53 23.32 5.83 -16.88
C GLU A 53 24.56 6.55 -16.32
N MET A 54 25.72 5.96 -16.58
CA MET A 54 27.00 6.59 -16.25
C MET A 54 27.17 7.92 -17.02
N PRO A 55 27.61 9.01 -16.36
CA PRO A 55 27.83 10.28 -17.02
C PRO A 55 28.90 10.20 -18.12
N GLU A 56 28.64 10.86 -19.24
CA GLU A 56 29.58 11.02 -20.35
C GLU A 56 30.02 12.48 -20.46
N VAL A 57 31.33 12.72 -20.55
CA VAL A 57 31.90 14.05 -20.75
C VAL A 57 32.15 14.28 -22.23
N LEU A 58 31.56 15.33 -22.78
CA LEU A 58 31.70 15.70 -24.19
C LEU A 58 33.00 16.48 -24.45
N GLU A 59 33.40 16.58 -25.72
CA GLU A 59 34.60 17.31 -26.13
C GLU A 59 34.56 18.81 -25.80
N ASN A 60 33.37 19.39 -25.68
CA ASN A 60 33.16 20.78 -25.27
C ASN A 60 33.23 20.98 -23.74
N GLY A 61 33.32 19.90 -22.96
CA GLY A 61 33.37 19.92 -21.50
C GLY A 61 32.02 19.76 -20.79
N ASP A 62 30.90 19.61 -21.53
CA ASP A 62 29.58 19.35 -20.93
C ASP A 62 29.45 17.88 -20.49
N ILE A 63 28.49 17.62 -19.60
CA ILE A 63 28.20 16.27 -19.09
C ILE A 63 26.77 15.87 -19.46
N ILE A 64 26.62 14.72 -20.11
CA ILE A 64 25.32 14.09 -20.38
C ILE A 64 25.07 12.98 -19.35
N ILE A 65 23.89 12.99 -18.72
CA ILE A 65 23.39 11.89 -17.88
C ILE A 65 22.06 11.43 -18.45
N ARG A 66 22.03 10.25 -19.07
CA ARG A 66 20.85 9.70 -19.74
C ARG A 66 19.97 8.94 -18.76
N ARG A 67 18.65 8.97 -18.95
CA ARG A 67 17.71 8.15 -18.18
C ARG A 67 17.67 6.74 -18.78
N VAL A 68 17.80 5.72 -17.95
CA VAL A 68 17.54 4.33 -18.34
C VAL A 68 16.03 4.17 -18.44
N ARG A 69 15.51 3.85 -19.64
CA ARG A 69 14.11 3.43 -19.76
C ARG A 69 14.03 1.98 -19.25
N PRO A 70 13.22 1.68 -18.22
CA PRO A 70 13.03 0.29 -17.84
C PRO A 70 12.37 -0.43 -19.01
N ALA A 71 13.00 -1.50 -19.50
CA ALA A 71 12.38 -2.38 -20.48
C ALA A 71 11.13 -3.00 -19.84
N VAL A 72 9.95 -2.59 -20.29
CA VAL A 72 8.71 -3.27 -19.96
C VAL A 72 8.70 -4.56 -20.79
N GLU A 73 8.66 -5.73 -20.16
CA GLU A 73 8.53 -7.00 -20.89
C GLU A 73 7.27 -6.95 -21.76
N GLY A 74 7.45 -6.86 -23.09
CA GLY A 74 6.37 -6.71 -24.06
C GLY A 74 6.41 -5.41 -24.89
N ASP A 75 7.32 -4.47 -24.60
CA ASP A 75 7.55 -3.31 -25.46
C ASP A 75 8.47 -3.71 -26.63
N THR A 76 7.87 -4.05 -27.77
CA THR A 76 8.59 -4.35 -29.03
C THR A 76 8.94 -3.11 -29.84
N ASN A 77 8.82 -1.90 -29.29
CA ASN A 77 9.11 -0.67 -30.03
C ASN A 77 10.43 -0.03 -29.54
N ASP A 78 11.55 -0.70 -29.85
CA ASP A 78 12.92 -0.20 -29.62
C ASP A 78 13.56 0.40 -30.88
N ASP A 79 12.78 1.12 -31.70
CA ASP A 79 13.31 1.58 -33.00
C ASP A 79 13.48 3.10 -33.10
N GLY A 80 13.08 3.88 -32.09
CA GLY A 80 13.34 5.32 -32.06
C GLY A 80 12.75 6.11 -33.25
N ILE A 81 11.79 5.55 -33.99
CA ILE A 81 11.07 6.24 -35.06
C ILE A 81 9.82 6.90 -34.46
N PRO A 82 9.60 8.22 -34.63
CA PRO A 82 8.38 8.86 -34.17
C PRO A 82 7.20 8.31 -34.98
N GLU A 83 6.11 7.93 -34.29
CA GLU A 83 4.83 7.67 -34.94
C GLU A 83 4.39 8.97 -35.64
N GLU A 84 4.39 8.96 -36.98
CA GLU A 84 3.75 10.03 -37.73
C GLU A 84 2.24 9.99 -37.45
N GLU A 85 1.69 11.16 -37.13
CA GLU A 85 0.25 11.38 -36.93
C GLU A 85 -0.59 10.74 -38.05
N THR A 86 -1.59 9.94 -37.66
CA THR A 86 -2.81 9.72 -38.46
C THR A 86 -4.04 9.77 -37.58
#